data_AF-A0A455U9P6-F1
#
_entry.id   AF-A0A455U9P6-F1
#
_cell.length_a   1.000
_cell.length_b   1.000
_cell.length_c   1.000
_cell.angle_alpha   90.00
_cell.angle_beta   90.00
_cell.angle_gamma   90.00
#
_symmetry.space_group_name_H-M   'P 1'
#
loop_
_entity.id
_entity.type
_entity.pdbx_description
1 polymer ?
#
loop_
_entity_poly.entity_id
_entity_poly.type
_entity_poly.pdbx_seq_one_letter_code
_entity_poly.pdbx_strand_id
1 'polypeptide(L)' 'MVPARFRSRRELENADVIVANHDLVLADLALGGGAILPDPADCIFVFDEGHHLPEKALSHFAHRFAVHGYLRWLKTLKAV' A
#
# COMPACT_ATOMS: atom_id res chain seq x y z
N MET A 1 24.46 -13.35 0.72
CA MET A 1 23.56 -12.90 1.80
C MET A 1 22.30 -12.37 1.16
N VAL A 2 21.18 -13.08 1.27
CA VAL A 2 19.91 -12.65 0.64
C VAL A 2 19.19 -11.69 1.61
N PRO A 3 18.73 -10.50 1.18
CA PRO A 3 18.06 -9.53 2.06
C PRO A 3 16.84 -10.15 2.76
N ALA A 4 16.58 -9.75 4.01
CA ALA A 4 15.50 -10.30 4.84
C ALA A 4 14.12 -10.31 4.15
N ARG A 5 13.84 -9.31 3.29
CA ARG A 5 12.59 -9.19 2.50
C ARG A 5 12.32 -10.41 1.59
N PHE A 6 13.36 -11.07 1.07
CA PHE A 6 13.19 -12.24 0.19
C PHE A 6 12.87 -13.53 0.95
N ARG A 7 13.35 -13.65 2.20
CA ARG A 7 12.98 -14.79 3.07
C ARG A 7 11.50 -14.70 3.44
N SER A 8 11.04 -13.52 3.86
CA SER A 8 9.64 -13.30 4.18
C SER A 8 8.73 -13.54 2.98
N ARG A 9 9.18 -13.26 1.75
CA ARG A 9 8.40 -13.53 0.53
C ARG A 9 8.19 -15.02 0.26
N ARG A 10 9.23 -15.85 0.44
CA ARG A 10 9.12 -17.32 0.30
C ARG A 10 8.26 -17.95 1.40
N GLU A 11 8.29 -17.38 2.60
CA GLU A 11 7.43 -17.83 3.69
C GLU A 11 5.96 -17.44 3.45
N LEU A 12 5.71 -16.27 2.87
CA LEU A 12 4.38 -15.82 2.45
C LEU A 12 3.73 -16.73 1.39
N GLU A 13 4.51 -17.23 0.43
CA GLU A 13 4.02 -18.11 -0.64
C GLU A 13 3.49 -19.45 -0.12
N ASN A 14 3.95 -19.92 1.04
CA ASN A 14 3.56 -21.21 1.61
C ASN A 14 2.68 -21.06 2.87
N ALA A 15 2.29 -19.82 3.22
CA ALA A 15 1.49 -19.56 4.40
C ALA A 15 0.00 -19.80 4.10
N ASP A 16 -0.65 -20.67 4.88
CA ASP A 16 -2.10 -20.89 4.79
C ASP A 16 -2.91 -19.68 5.33
N VAL A 17 -2.34 -18.94 6.29
CA VAL A 17 -2.98 -17.79 6.94
C VAL A 17 -1.98 -16.65 7.06
N ILE A 18 -2.39 -15.47 6.62
CA ILE A 18 -1.59 -14.25 6.68
C ILE A 18 -2.35 -13.21 7.50
N VAL A 19 -1.70 -12.71 8.55
CA VAL A 19 -2.19 -11.56 9.31
C VAL A 19 -1.43 -10.33 8.84
N ALA A 20 -2.13 -9.43 8.16
CA ALA A 20 -1.56 -8.21 7.62
C ALA A 20 -2.26 -6.99 8.21
N ASN A 21 -1.53 -5.89 8.32
CA ASN A 21 -2.11 -4.61 8.67
C ASN A 21 -3.03 -4.11 7.54
N HIS A 22 -4.17 -3.52 7.88
CA HIS A 22 -5.11 -2.93 6.92
C HIS A 22 -4.46 -1.95 5.93
N ASP A 23 -3.51 -1.13 6.38
CA ASP A 23 -2.81 -0.19 5.52
C ASP A 23 -1.93 -0.90 4.50
N LEU A 24 -1.35 -2.05 4.86
CA LEU A 24 -0.59 -2.88 3.93
C LEU A 24 -1.50 -3.52 2.89
N VAL A 25 -2.66 -4.03 3.32
CA VAL A 25 -3.65 -4.62 2.40
C VAL A 25 -4.16 -3.57 1.41
N LEU A 26 -4.53 -2.38 1.89
CA LEU A 26 -5.02 -1.30 1.04
C LEU A 26 -3.95 -0.76 0.08
N ALA A 27 -2.71 -0.63 0.55
CA ALA A 27 -1.60 -0.22 -0.31
C ALA A 27 -1.30 -1.25 -1.42
N ASP A 28 -1.35 -2.54 -1.11
CA ASP A 28 -1.18 -3.61 -2.10
C ASP A 28 -2.30 -3.62 -3.14
N LEU A 29 -3.55 -3.47 -2.69
CA LEU A 29 -4.72 -3.36 -3.57
C LEU A 29 -4.63 -2.12 -4.48
N ALA A 30 -4.14 -0.98 -3.97
CA ALA A 30 -3.94 0.23 -4.76
C ALA A 30 -2.88 0.07 -5.87
N LEU A 31 -1.95 -0.88 -5.72
CA LEU A 31 -0.96 -1.25 -6.74
C LEU A 31 -1.49 -2.28 -7.76
N GLY A 32 -2.74 -2.74 -7.60
CA GLY A 32 -3.37 -3.76 -8.44
C GLY A 32 -3.59 -5.11 -7.77
N GLY A 33 -3.13 -5.29 -6.52
CA GLY A 33 -3.21 -6.55 -5.77
C GLY A 33 -2.15 -7.57 -6.20
N GLY A 34 -1.71 -8.42 -5.26
CA GLY A 34 -0.77 -9.50 -5.56
C GLY A 34 0.71 -9.07 -5.63
N ALA A 35 1.00 -7.77 -5.45
CA ALA A 35 2.35 -7.24 -5.55
C ALA A 35 3.18 -7.57 -4.31
N ILE A 36 2.56 -7.70 -3.14
CA ILE A 36 3.15 -8.00 -1.84
C ILE A 36 2.46 -9.19 -1.18
N LEU A 37 1.13 -9.17 -1.14
CA LEU A 37 0.29 -10.25 -0.62
C LEU A 37 -0.05 -11.24 -1.75
N PRO A 38 -0.69 -12.38 -1.45
CA PRO A 38 -1.21 -13.27 -2.49
C PRO A 38 -2.19 -12.55 -3.42
N ASP A 39 -2.37 -13.09 -4.62
CA ASP A 39 -3.37 -12.58 -5.55
C ASP A 39 -4.76 -12.58 -4.86
N PRO A 40 -5.52 -11.48 -4.90
CA PRO A 40 -6.89 -11.43 -4.38
C PRO A 40 -7.81 -12.53 -4.93
N ALA A 41 -7.53 -13.06 -6.12
CA ALA A 41 -8.29 -14.18 -6.70
C ALA A 41 -8.01 -15.53 -6.01
N ASP A 42 -6.84 -15.67 -5.38
CA ASP A 42 -6.37 -16.91 -4.76
C ASP A 42 -6.51 -16.91 -3.23
N CYS A 43 -7.14 -15.88 -2.64
CA CYS A 43 -7.29 -15.78 -1.19
C CYS A 43 -8.62 -15.16 -0.74
N ILE A 44 -8.91 -15.28 0.56
CA ILE A 44 -10.09 -14.69 1.20
C ILE A 44 -9.63 -13.61 2.18
N PHE A 45 -10.21 -12.42 2.08
CA PHE A 45 -9.98 -11.34 3.03
C PHE A 45 -10.95 -11.42 4.20
N VAL A 46 -10.40 -11.38 5.41
CA VAL A 46 -11.16 -11.17 6.65
C VAL A 46 -10.70 -9.86 7.25
N PHE A 47 -11.55 -8.83 7.15
CA PHE A 47 -11.27 -7.52 7.73
C PHE A 47 -11.88 -7.44 9.13
N ASP A 48 -11.01 -7.42 10.13
CA ASP A 48 -11.41 -7.10 11.49
C ASP A 48 -11.69 -5.59 11.61
N GLU A 49 -12.75 -5.22 12.31
CA GLU A 49 -13.20 -3.83 12.42
C GLU A 49 -13.46 -3.12 11.07
N GLY A 50 -14.02 -3.84 10.11
CA GLY A 50 -14.28 -3.37 8.74
C GLY A 50 -15.11 -2.09 8.62
N HIS A 51 -15.74 -1.62 9.70
CA HIS A 51 -16.43 -0.33 9.73
C HIS A 51 -15.48 0.88 9.57
N HIS A 52 -14.18 0.74 9.87
CA HIS A 52 -13.16 1.75 9.60
C HIS A 52 -12.61 1.71 8.16
N LEU A 53 -12.91 0.65 7.41
CA LEU A 53 -12.35 0.41 6.08
C LEU A 53 -12.70 1.51 5.06
N PRO A 54 -13.93 2.07 5.02
CA PRO A 54 -14.27 3.14 4.08
C PRO A 54 -13.42 4.40 4.26
N GLU A 55 -13.19 4.81 5.51
CA GLU A 55 -12.37 5.98 5.82
C GLU A 55 -10.90 5.74 5.45
N LYS A 56 -10.37 4.56 5.77
CA LYS A 56 -8.99 4.18 5.42
C LYS A 56 -8.79 4.08 3.91
N ALA A 57 -9.73 3.45 3.20
CA ALA A 57 -9.69 3.37 1.74
C ALA A 57 -9.69 4.77 1.12
N LEU A 58 -10.58 5.66 1.57
CA LEU A 58 -10.58 7.05 1.12
C LEU A 58 -9.23 7.74 1.36
N SER A 59 -8.58 7.53 2.51
CA SER A 59 -7.25 8.09 2.77
C SER A 59 -6.15 7.51 1.88
N HIS A 60 -6.18 6.20 1.57
CA HIS A 60 -5.18 5.55 0.71
C HIS A 60 -5.36 5.90 -0.77
N PHE A 61 -6.60 6.06 -1.23
CA PHE A 61 -6.91 6.46 -2.61
C PHE A 61 -6.95 7.98 -2.81
N ALA A 62 -6.94 8.78 -1.74
CA ALA A 62 -6.86 10.23 -1.83
C ALA A 62 -5.43 10.71 -2.12
N HIS A 63 -5.18 11.11 -3.37
CA HIS A 63 -3.96 11.82 -3.72
C HIS A 63 -4.06 13.29 -3.33
N ARG A 64 -3.12 13.76 -2.49
CA ARG A 64 -2.99 15.18 -2.13
C ARG A 64 -1.85 15.81 -2.92
N PHE A 65 -2.18 16.75 -3.81
CA PHE A 65 -1.18 17.55 -4.50
C PHE A 65 -0.90 18.84 -3.71
N ALA A 66 0.34 19.02 -3.25
CA ALA A 66 0.77 20.23 -2.56
C ALA A 66 1.04 21.37 -3.55
N VAL A 67 -0.02 21.93 -4.14
CA VAL A 67 0.05 22.97 -5.19
C VAL A 67 0.96 24.15 -4.78
N HIS A 68 0.88 24.60 -3.54
CA HIS A 68 1.73 25.69 -3.02
C HIS A 68 3.22 25.30 -2.90
N GLY A 69 3.53 24.02 -2.67
CA GLY A 69 4.90 23.51 -2.65
C GLY A 69 5.49 23.50 -4.05
N TYR A 70 4.74 23.01 -5.04
CA TYR A 70 5.16 23.03 -6.45
C TYR A 70 5.32 24.44 -7.00
N LEU A 71 4.41 25.36 -6.69
CA LEU A 71 4.54 26.76 -7.10
C LEU A 71 5.77 27.43 -6.47
N ARG A 72 6.12 27.09 -5.23
CA ARG A 72 7.35 27.57 -4.58
C ARG A 72 8.60 27.04 -5.27
N TRP A 73 8.63 25.76 -5.61
CA TRP A 73 9.72 25.13 -6.34
C TRP A 73 9.88 25.69 -7.76
N LEU A 74 8.78 25.93 -8.48
CA LEU A 74 8.83 26.59 -9.79
C LEU A 74 9.40 28.02 -9.70
N LYS A 75 9.11 28.75 -8.62
CA LYS A 75 9.70 30.08 -8.39
C LYS A 75 11.22 30.01 -8.19
N THR A 76 11.74 28.94 -7.59
CA THR A 76 13.20 28.77 -7.45
C THR A 76 13.91 28.52 -8.79
N LEU A 77 13.21 27.98 -9.79
CA LEU A 77 13.78 27.80 -11.14
C LEU A 77 13.81 29.09 -11.97
N LYS A 78 12.96 30.08 -11.66
CA LYS A 78 12.98 31.41 -12.29
C LYS A 78 14.00 32.36 -11.68
N ALA A 79 14.59 32.00 -10.54
CA ALA A 79 15.57 32.82 -9.82
C ALA A 79 17.03 32.49 -10.19
N VAL A 80 17.23 31.72 -11.27
CA VAL A 80 18.54 31.43 -11.90
C VAL A 80 18.59 32.12 -13.25
#